data_AF-A0A7C1C2B0-F1
#
_entry.id   AF-A0A7C1C2B0-F1
#
_cell.length_a   1.000
_cell.length_b   1.000
_cell.length_c   1.000
_cell.angle_alpha   90.00
_cell.angle_beta   90.00
_cell.angle_gamma   90.00
#
_symmetry.space_group_name_H-M   'P 1'
#
loop_
_entity.id
_entity.type
_entity.pdbx_description
1 polymer ?
#
loop_
_entity_poly.entity_id
_entity_poly.type
_entity_poly.pdbx_seq_one_letter_code
_entity_poly.pdbx_strand_id
1 'polypeptide(L)'
;MIVKVMNKISLSSNHKRSLSSSVYLVELLTDEIETALLNTDNRVMRKMINDISEERKKAILDALRNIRMSLEKIAKKYQLAKHEVDQSHYVSARKVKMWEVMNDTTAKRLKGFGDFPEEYADEFDDDIRNLIQLVEKI
;
A
#
# COMPACT_ATOMS: atom_id res chain seq x y z
N MET A 1 -13.99 34.31 18.24
CA MET A 1 -13.47 33.42 17.18
C MET A 1 -14.66 32.85 16.43
N ILE A 2 -14.94 33.33 15.21
CA ILE A 2 -16.15 32.94 14.46
C ILE A 2 -15.92 31.55 13.87
N VAL A 3 -16.69 30.56 14.32
CA VAL A 3 -16.73 29.23 13.68
C VAL A 3 -17.37 29.42 12.31
N LYS A 4 -16.55 29.45 11.25
CA LYS A 4 -17.03 29.50 9.87
C LYS A 4 -17.81 28.20 9.62
N VAL A 5 -19.14 28.30 9.56
CA VAL A 5 -20.01 27.16 9.25
C VAL A 5 -19.55 26.56 7.92
N MET A 6 -19.10 25.30 7.96
CA MET A 6 -18.61 24.65 6.76
C MET A 6 -19.80 24.25 5.89
N ASN A 7 -19.97 24.94 4.76
CA ASN A 7 -21.03 24.64 3.81
C ASN A 7 -20.87 23.22 3.26
N LYS A 8 -21.83 22.36 3.56
CA LYS A 8 -21.92 21.01 3.01
C LYS A 8 -22.33 21.09 1.54
N ILE A 9 -21.65 20.34 0.68
CA ILE A 9 -21.99 20.23 -0.74
C ILE A 9 -22.57 18.84 -0.98
N SER A 10 -23.68 18.78 -1.71
CA SER A 10 -24.26 17.51 -2.16
C SER A 10 -23.80 17.23 -3.59
N LEU A 11 -23.16 16.08 -3.77
CA LEU A 11 -22.75 15.56 -5.08
C LEU A 11 -23.61 14.35 -5.44
N SER A 12 -23.69 14.04 -6.74
CA SER A 12 -24.30 12.78 -7.22
C SER A 12 -23.54 11.57 -6.67
N SER A 13 -24.20 10.41 -6.63
CA SER A 13 -23.59 9.15 -6.14
C SER A 13 -22.32 8.78 -6.90
N ASN A 14 -22.30 8.95 -8.22
CA ASN A 14 -21.12 8.66 -9.05
C ASN A 14 -19.95 9.60 -8.72
N HIS A 15 -20.23 10.89 -8.55
CA HIS A 15 -19.19 11.85 -8.16
C HIS A 15 -18.67 11.58 -6.74
N LYS A 16 -19.55 11.26 -5.79
CA LYS A 16 -19.13 10.87 -4.43
C LYS A 16 -18.26 9.62 -4.45
N ARG A 17 -18.65 8.59 -5.20
CA ARG A 17 -17.88 7.35 -5.33
C ARG A 17 -16.49 7.62 -5.91
N SER A 18 -16.42 8.33 -7.04
CA SER A 18 -15.15 8.69 -7.67
C SER A 18 -14.25 9.48 -6.72
N LEU A 19 -14.79 10.52 -6.07
CA LEU A 19 -14.04 11.32 -5.11
C LEU A 19 -13.58 10.52 -3.89
N SER A 20 -14.43 9.60 -3.37
CA SER A 20 -14.07 8.75 -2.24
C SER A 20 -12.88 7.85 -2.59
N SER A 21 -12.91 7.20 -3.75
CA SER A 21 -11.79 6.37 -4.22
C SER A 21 -10.49 7.17 -4.37
N SER A 22 -10.56 8.39 -4.92
CA SER A 22 -9.38 9.25 -5.07
C SER A 22 -8.83 9.71 -3.72
N VAL A 23 -9.69 10.15 -2.80
CA VAL A 23 -9.30 10.61 -1.45
C VAL A 23 -8.68 9.45 -0.67
N TYR A 24 -9.28 8.27 -0.73
CA TYR A 24 -8.76 7.06 -0.10
C TYR A 24 -7.38 6.67 -0.65
N LEU A 25 -7.19 6.73 -1.98
CA LEU A 25 -5.87 6.45 -2.56
C LEU A 25 -4.81 7.46 -2.11
N VAL A 26 -5.14 8.75 -2.04
CA VAL A 26 -4.21 9.78 -1.53
C VAL A 26 -3.88 9.53 -0.06
N GLU A 27 -4.85 9.11 0.75
CA GLU A 27 -4.62 8.71 2.14
C GLU A 27 -3.61 7.55 2.24
N LEU A 28 -3.81 6.47 1.48
CA LEU A 28 -2.89 5.34 1.43
C LEU A 28 -1.46 5.75 1.03
N LEU A 29 -1.32 6.54 -0.04
CA LEU A 29 -0.01 7.01 -0.50
C LEU A 29 0.67 7.93 0.53
N THR A 30 -0.11 8.71 1.27
CA THR A 30 0.41 9.57 2.36
C THR A 30 1.02 8.71 3.47
N ASP A 31 0.33 7.62 3.86
CA ASP A 31 0.82 6.68 4.87
C ASP A 31 2.05 5.90 4.41
N GLU A 32 2.11 5.51 3.13
CA GLU A 32 3.27 4.85 2.54
C GLU A 32 4.53 5.73 2.57
N ILE A 33 4.41 7.02 2.21
CA ILE A 33 5.52 7.98 2.25
C ILE A 33 5.97 8.21 3.70
N GLU A 34 5.03 8.43 4.63
CA GLU A 34 5.37 8.62 6.04
C GLU A 34 6.10 7.40 6.61
N THR A 35 5.60 6.19 6.31
CA THR A 35 6.22 4.92 6.68
C THR A 35 7.65 4.81 6.14
N ALA A 36 7.88 5.22 4.88
CA ALA A 36 9.20 5.20 4.28
C ALA A 36 10.17 6.19 4.95
N LEU A 37 9.70 7.38 5.33
CA LEU A 37 10.55 8.38 5.97
C LEU A 37 10.88 8.04 7.43
N LEU A 38 9.95 7.41 8.16
CA LEU A 38 10.08 7.20 9.61
C LEU A 38 10.72 5.85 9.98
N ASN A 39 10.52 4.80 9.18
CA ASN A 39 11.00 3.47 9.56
C ASN A 39 12.41 3.21 9.06
N THR A 40 13.24 2.63 9.92
CA THR A 40 14.50 2.01 9.52
C THR A 40 14.21 0.76 8.69
N ASP A 41 14.80 0.68 7.49
CA ASP A 41 14.52 -0.38 6.52
C ASP A 41 15.03 -1.74 7.02
N ASN A 42 14.15 -2.56 7.60
CA ASN A 42 14.45 -3.94 8.02
C ASN A 42 14.03 -4.97 6.93
N ARG A 43 14.05 -4.56 5.65
CA ARG A 43 13.57 -5.41 4.55
C ARG A 43 14.71 -6.24 3.95
N VAL A 44 14.41 -7.49 3.60
CA VAL A 44 15.40 -8.43 3.03
C VAL A 44 15.77 -8.08 1.59
N MET A 45 14.77 -7.78 0.75
CA MET A 45 14.94 -7.56 -0.69
C MET A 45 15.00 -6.07 -1.08
N ARG A 46 15.09 -5.16 -0.11
CA ARG A 46 14.97 -3.72 -0.35
C ARG A 46 15.92 -2.99 0.59
N LYS A 47 16.76 -2.12 0.01
CA LYS A 47 17.62 -1.21 0.75
C LYS A 47 17.21 0.22 0.41
N MET A 48 16.76 0.95 1.41
CA MET A 48 16.48 2.37 1.31
C MET A 48 17.78 3.16 1.35
N ILE A 49 17.98 4.02 0.36
CA ILE A 49 19.06 5.00 0.35
C ILE A 49 18.49 6.28 0.92
N ASN A 50 19.06 6.75 2.03
CA ASN A 50 18.63 8.00 2.67
C ASN A 50 19.36 9.18 2.01
N ASP A 51 18.83 9.62 0.87
CA ASP A 51 19.33 10.78 0.10
C ASP A 51 18.57 12.08 0.42
N ILE A 52 17.61 12.02 1.35
CA ILE A 52 16.82 13.17 1.81
C ILE A 52 17.43 13.71 3.11
N SER A 53 17.74 15.01 3.17
CA SER A 53 18.22 15.65 4.40
C SER A 53 17.14 15.66 5.49
N GLU A 54 17.54 15.73 6.76
CA GLU A 54 16.59 15.75 7.88
C GLU A 54 15.67 16.99 7.84
N GLU A 55 16.17 18.15 7.38
CA GLU A 55 15.34 19.35 7.19
C GLU A 55 14.28 19.11 6.12
N ARG A 56 14.65 18.47 5.00
CA ARG A 56 13.72 18.17 3.92
C ARG A 56 12.71 17.10 4.36
N LYS A 57 13.14 16.08 5.07
CA LYS A 57 12.28 15.05 5.67
C LYS A 57 11.25 15.66 6.61
N LYS A 58 11.66 16.57 7.50
CA LYS A 58 10.73 17.31 8.37
C LYS A 58 9.70 18.10 7.56
N ALA A 59 10.15 18.83 6.54
CA ALA A 59 9.24 19.59 5.67
C ALA A 59 8.23 18.70 4.93
N ILE A 60 8.63 17.51 4.50
CA ILE A 60 7.73 16.53 3.89
C ILE A 60 6.72 16.02 4.92
N LEU A 61 7.16 15.63 6.11
CA LEU A 61 6.26 15.16 7.18
C LEU A 61 5.20 16.21 7.57
N ASP A 62 5.60 17.49 7.65
CA ASP A 62 4.66 18.60 7.88
C ASP A 62 3.67 18.76 6.72
N ALA A 63 4.11 18.56 5.47
CA ALA A 63 3.21 18.55 4.31
C ALA A 63 2.22 17.38 4.35
N LEU A 64 2.65 16.16 4.70
CA LEU A 64 1.78 14.98 4.83
C LEU A 64 0.70 15.21 5.90
N ARG A 65 1.06 15.83 7.03
CA ARG A 65 0.08 16.24 8.05
C ARG A 65 -0.98 17.20 7.51
N ASN A 66 -0.56 18.22 6.74
CA ASN A 66 -1.49 19.17 6.12
C ASN A 66 -2.39 18.51 5.06
N ILE A 67 -1.88 17.50 4.35
CA ILE A 67 -2.68 16.68 3.43
C ILE A 67 -3.78 15.96 4.21
N ARG A 68 -3.46 15.23 5.30
CA ARG A 68 -4.47 14.53 6.12
C ARG A 68 -5.56 15.46 6.64
N MET A 69 -5.18 16.62 7.18
CA MET A 69 -6.14 17.64 7.61
C MET A 69 -7.04 18.13 6.47
N SER A 70 -6.53 18.18 5.24
CA SER A 70 -7.29 18.58 4.07
C SER A 70 -8.23 17.46 3.59
N LEU A 71 -7.79 16.20 3.60
CA LEU A 71 -8.62 15.04 3.30
C LEU A 71 -9.82 14.96 4.27
N GLU A 72 -9.61 15.18 5.56
CA GLU A 72 -10.71 15.25 6.53
C GLU A 72 -11.73 16.34 6.20
N LYS A 73 -11.26 17.55 5.85
CA LYS A 73 -12.12 18.67 5.47
C LYS A 73 -12.93 18.32 4.22
N ILE A 74 -12.30 17.69 3.22
CA ILE A 74 -12.95 17.23 1.99
C ILE A 74 -14.02 16.18 2.33
N ALA A 75 -13.67 15.14 3.08
CA ALA A 75 -14.60 14.09 3.48
C ALA A 75 -15.84 14.65 4.19
N LYS A 76 -15.63 15.58 5.14
CA LYS A 76 -16.72 16.26 5.86
C LYS A 76 -17.55 17.18 4.95
N LYS A 77 -16.90 17.97 4.07
CA LYS A 77 -17.56 18.93 3.17
C LYS A 77 -18.44 18.25 2.13
N TYR A 78 -17.99 17.12 1.57
CA TYR A 78 -18.69 16.39 0.52
C TYR A 78 -19.48 15.18 1.04
N GLN A 79 -19.46 14.94 2.35
CA GLN A 79 -20.19 13.85 3.02
C GLN A 79 -19.81 12.50 2.41
N LEU A 80 -18.51 12.25 2.33
CA LEU A 80 -17.94 11.00 1.84
C LEU A 80 -18.07 9.94 2.94
N ALA A 81 -18.43 8.72 2.54
CA ALA A 81 -18.43 7.58 3.44
C ALA A 81 -17.00 7.08 3.63
N LYS A 82 -16.70 6.57 4.82
CA LYS A 82 -15.45 5.83 5.04
C LYS A 82 -15.53 4.49 4.30
N HIS A 83 -14.39 4.02 3.83
CA HIS A 83 -14.26 2.65 3.36
C HIS A 83 -14.19 1.72 4.57
N GLU A 84 -15.18 0.85 4.72
CA GLU A 84 -15.14 -0.23 5.71
C GLU A 84 -14.38 -1.41 5.10
N VAL A 85 -13.38 -1.89 5.81
CA VAL A 85 -12.57 -3.02 5.40
C VAL A 85 -12.49 -3.98 6.58
N ASP A 86 -13.02 -5.20 6.41
CA ASP A 86 -12.85 -6.23 7.41
C ASP A 86 -11.38 -6.62 7.47
N GLN A 87 -10.82 -6.62 8.68
CA GLN A 87 -9.42 -6.97 8.88
C GLN A 87 -9.10 -8.38 8.36
N SER A 88 -10.02 -9.33 8.52
CA SER A 88 -9.90 -10.69 7.98
C SER A 88 -9.86 -10.71 6.45
N HIS A 89 -10.71 -9.94 5.78
CA HIS A 89 -10.69 -9.82 4.32
C HIS A 89 -9.42 -9.15 3.83
N TYR A 90 -8.94 -8.11 4.54
CA TYR A 90 -7.67 -7.45 4.22
C TYR A 90 -6.50 -8.44 4.28
N VAL A 91 -6.35 -9.16 5.39
CA VAL A 91 -5.29 -10.15 5.59
C VAL A 91 -5.38 -11.26 4.55
N SER A 92 -6.58 -11.79 4.32
CA SER A 92 -6.82 -12.85 3.32
C SER A 92 -6.46 -12.39 1.90
N ALA A 93 -6.83 -11.17 1.52
CA ALA A 93 -6.47 -10.62 0.21
C ALA A 93 -4.95 -10.46 0.04
N ARG A 94 -4.23 -10.03 1.09
CA ARG A 94 -2.76 -9.95 1.06
C ARG A 94 -2.12 -11.34 0.98
N LYS A 95 -2.62 -12.31 1.75
CA LYS A 95 -2.19 -13.71 1.70
C LYS A 95 -2.35 -14.31 0.31
N VAL A 96 -3.54 -14.20 -0.28
CA VAL A 96 -3.80 -14.69 -1.64
C VAL A 96 -2.84 -14.05 -2.63
N LYS A 97 -2.59 -12.74 -2.51
CA LYS A 97 -1.65 -12.08 -3.42
C LYS A 97 -0.22 -12.57 -3.27
N MET A 98 0.25 -12.81 -2.04
CA MET A 98 1.56 -13.42 -1.79
C MET A 98 1.63 -14.82 -2.41
N TRP A 99 0.62 -15.64 -2.17
CA TRP A 99 0.52 -17.00 -2.70
C TRP A 99 0.55 -17.03 -4.23
N GLU A 100 -0.21 -16.15 -4.89
CA GLU A 100 -0.22 -16.00 -6.36
C GLU A 100 1.18 -15.70 -6.90
N VAL A 101 1.85 -14.68 -6.34
CA VAL A 101 3.19 -14.26 -6.78
C VAL A 101 4.19 -15.40 -6.64
N MET A 102 4.16 -16.14 -5.53
CA MET A 102 5.08 -17.25 -5.31
C MET A 102 4.83 -18.42 -6.26
N ASN A 103 3.56 -18.76 -6.54
CA ASN A 103 3.24 -19.83 -7.48
C ASN A 103 3.64 -19.51 -8.93
N ASP A 104 3.61 -18.23 -9.29
CA ASP A 104 4.07 -17.76 -10.60
C ASP A 104 5.60 -17.67 -10.72
N THR A 105 6.34 -17.99 -9.66
CA THR A 105 7.81 -17.88 -9.60
C THR A 105 8.53 -19.23 -9.70
N THR A 106 7.85 -20.37 -9.90
CA THR A 106 8.52 -21.68 -10.11
C THR A 106 9.47 -21.69 -11.31
N ALA A 107 10.48 -22.57 -11.31
CA ALA A 107 11.45 -22.73 -12.40
C ALA A 107 10.74 -22.90 -13.76
N LYS A 108 9.67 -23.71 -13.79
CA LYS A 108 8.82 -23.90 -14.98
C LYS A 108 8.18 -22.59 -15.48
N ARG A 109 7.71 -21.74 -14.57
CA ARG A 109 7.07 -20.46 -14.92
C ARG A 109 8.12 -19.43 -15.36
N LEU A 110 9.30 -19.47 -14.76
CA LEU A 110 10.39 -18.56 -15.08
C LEU A 110 11.04 -18.81 -16.44
N LYS A 111 10.86 -20.00 -17.05
CA LYS A 111 11.25 -20.26 -18.45
C LYS A 111 10.69 -19.23 -19.45
N GLY A 112 9.59 -18.54 -19.11
CA GLY A 112 9.05 -17.44 -19.92
C GLY A 112 9.91 -16.17 -19.95
N PHE A 113 10.88 -16.03 -19.06
CA PHE A 113 11.79 -14.87 -18.94
C PHE A 113 13.21 -15.17 -19.44
N GLY A 114 13.46 -16.37 -19.97
CA GLY A 114 14.76 -16.86 -20.43
C GLY A 114 14.95 -18.33 -20.05
N ASP A 115 16.03 -18.94 -20.55
CA ASP A 115 16.36 -20.31 -20.16
C ASP A 115 16.68 -20.36 -18.66
N PHE A 116 16.04 -21.31 -17.97
CA PHE A 116 16.30 -21.60 -16.56
C PHE A 116 17.32 -22.74 -16.48
N PRO A 117 18.44 -22.62 -15.74
CA PRO A 117 19.42 -23.69 -15.61
C PRO A 117 18.82 -24.92 -14.92
N GLU A 118 18.69 -26.03 -15.66
CA GLU A 118 17.96 -27.21 -15.19
C GLU A 118 18.61 -27.86 -13.97
N GLU A 119 19.93 -27.72 -13.80
CA GLU A 119 20.67 -28.23 -12.65
C GLU A 119 20.26 -27.60 -11.30
N TYR A 120 19.66 -26.41 -11.31
CA TYR A 120 19.20 -25.73 -10.09
C TYR A 120 17.68 -25.76 -9.89
N ALA A 121 16.93 -26.39 -10.81
CA ALA A 121 15.47 -26.30 -10.83
C ALA A 121 14.82 -26.89 -9.57
N ASP A 122 15.28 -28.06 -9.11
CA ASP A 122 14.71 -28.74 -7.94
C ASP A 122 14.98 -27.97 -6.64
N GLU A 123 16.23 -27.53 -6.42
CA GLU A 123 16.62 -26.75 -5.24
C GLU A 123 15.85 -25.42 -5.18
N PHE A 124 15.74 -24.74 -6.32
CA PHE A 124 14.99 -23.49 -6.43
C PHE A 124 13.49 -23.70 -6.14
N ASP A 125 12.85 -24.71 -6.73
CA ASP A 125 11.43 -24.98 -6.52
C ASP A 125 11.14 -25.42 -5.07
N ASP A 126 12.09 -26.06 -4.39
CA ASP A 126 12.00 -26.39 -2.97
C ASP A 126 11.98 -25.13 -2.09
N ASP A 127 12.84 -24.14 -2.36
CA ASP A 127 12.83 -22.84 -1.67
C ASP A 127 11.51 -22.10 -1.86
N ILE A 128 10.99 -22.05 -3.09
CA ILE A 128 9.70 -21.43 -3.40
C ILE A 128 8.57 -22.14 -2.65
N ARG A 129 8.57 -23.47 -2.62
CA ARG A 129 7.56 -24.27 -1.90
C ARG A 129 7.59 -24.03 -0.40
N ASN A 130 8.79 -23.95 0.19
CA ASN A 130 8.95 -23.61 1.61
C ASN A 130 8.33 -22.25 1.93
N LEU A 131 8.54 -21.25 1.07
CA LEU A 131 7.94 -19.92 1.25
C LEU A 131 6.41 -19.93 1.09
N ILE A 132 5.87 -20.70 0.14
CA ILE A 132 4.42 -20.88 -0.02
C ILE A 132 3.80 -21.48 1.26
N GLN A 133 4.41 -22.52 1.84
CA GLN A 133 3.93 -23.14 3.08
C GLN A 133 3.90 -22.16 4.27
N LEU A 134 4.81 -21.18 4.30
CA LEU A 134 4.79 -20.13 5.32
C LEU A 134 3.65 -19.14 5.09
N VAL A 135 3.41 -18.73 3.83
CA VAL A 135 2.27 -17.86 3.46
C VAL A 135 0.94 -18.54 3.81
N GLU A 136 0.83 -19.86 3.64
CA GLU A 136 -0.39 -20.61 3.94
C GLU A 136 -0.77 -20.62 5.43
N LYS A 137 0.17 -20.37 6.33
CA LYS A 137 -0.05 -20.31 7.79
C LYS A 137 -0.61 -18.97 8.28
N ILE A 138 -0.61 -17.93 7.43
CA ILE A 138 -1.23 -16.62 7.70
C ILE A 138 -2.76 -16.76 7.70
#